data_AF-A0A7S1MSJ2-F1
#
_entry.id   AF-A0A7S1MSJ2-F1
#
_cell.length_a   1.000
_cell.length_b   1.000
_cell.length_c   1.000
_cell.angle_alpha   90.00
_cell.angle_beta   90.00
_cell.angle_gamma   90.00
#
_symmetry.space_group_name_H-M   'P 1'
#
loop_
_entity.id
_entity.type
_entity.pdbx_description
1 polymer ?
#
loop_
_entity_poly.entity_id
_entity_poly.type
_entity_poly.pdbx_seq_one_letter_code
_entity_poly.pdbx_strand_id
1 'polypeptide(L)'
;KLAEDYLYEHIWIGVGSIGAATPCIKQQLMKVAPEGKFDELCRVLEHFLDNREPHERLLVFCNKKIEAKGLDERLYERNIDTGALHGDLTQPERETNLARLRSGEIDVLVATDLASRGLDIINVSHVVN
;
A
#
# COMPACT_ATOMS: atom_id res chain seq x y z
N LYS A 1 29.23 2.37 5.83
CA LYS A 1 29.84 1.84 4.58
C LYS A 1 30.11 2.95 3.58
N LEU A 2 29.16 3.52 2.81
CA LEU A 2 29.49 4.67 1.93
C LEU A 2 29.96 5.93 2.67
N ALA A 3 29.42 6.22 3.85
CA ALA A 3 29.83 7.40 4.63
C ALA A 3 31.28 7.30 5.18
N GLU A 4 31.78 6.08 5.41
CA GLU A 4 33.15 5.85 5.91
C GLU A 4 34.18 6.07 4.79
N ASP A 5 33.82 5.78 3.54
CA ASP A 5 34.73 5.90 2.40
C ASP A 5 34.93 7.35 1.92
N TYR A 6 34.04 8.28 2.29
CA TYR A 6 33.99 9.64 1.71
C TYR A 6 34.08 10.80 2.72
N LEU A 7 34.03 10.54 4.04
CA LEU A 7 34.00 11.61 5.05
C LEU A 7 35.22 11.56 5.99
N TYR A 8 36.04 12.61 5.98
CA TYR A 8 37.06 12.88 7.00
C TYR A 8 36.46 13.71 8.15
N GLU A 9 36.68 13.28 9.40
CA GLU A 9 36.21 13.93 10.64
C GLU A 9 34.72 14.38 10.63
N HIS A 10 33.80 13.46 10.33
CA HIS A 10 32.37 13.77 10.42
C HIS A 10 31.83 13.59 11.84
N ILE A 11 30.86 14.44 12.19
CA ILE A 11 30.05 14.27 13.40
C ILE A 11 28.81 13.47 13.02
N TRP A 12 28.54 12.42 13.79
CA TRP A 12 27.33 11.62 13.64
C TRP A 12 26.19 12.25 14.44
N ILE A 13 25.12 12.66 13.77
CA ILE A 13 23.90 13.14 14.40
C ILE A 13 22.79 12.14 14.10
N GLY A 14 22.45 11.31 15.09
CA GLY A 14 21.29 10.42 15.05
C GLY A 14 20.10 11.07 15.75
N VAL A 15 19.03 11.36 15.01
CA VAL A 15 17.75 11.78 15.58
C VAL A 15 16.84 10.57 15.64
N GLY A 16 16.55 10.08 16.85
CA GLY A 16 15.67 8.92 17.08
C GLY A 16 16.38 7.56 17.16
N SER A 17 15.59 6.49 17.27
CA SER A 17 16.09 5.11 17.35
C SER A 17 16.34 4.56 15.96
N ILE A 18 17.61 4.37 15.58
CA ILE A 18 18.00 3.85 14.26
C ILE A 18 17.91 2.33 14.28
N GLY A 19 17.10 1.76 13.37
CA GLY A 19 17.05 0.32 13.12
C GLY A 19 15.91 -0.46 13.77
N ALA A 20 15.04 0.19 14.55
CA ALA A 20 13.77 -0.42 14.96
C ALA A 20 12.70 -0.14 13.89
N ALA A 21 11.81 -1.11 13.63
CA ALA A 21 10.58 -0.83 12.89
C ALA A 21 9.93 0.40 13.51
N THR A 22 9.49 1.36 12.68
CA THR A 22 8.97 2.65 13.14
C THR A 22 7.96 2.38 14.27
N PRO A 23 8.20 2.87 15.50
CA PRO A 23 7.39 2.51 16.67
C PRO A 23 5.91 2.89 16.52
N CYS A 24 5.58 3.68 15.50
CA CYS A 24 4.25 4.12 15.13
C CYS A 24 3.49 3.14 14.21
N ILE A 25 4.07 2.00 13.80
CA ILE A 25 3.38 1.02 12.95
C ILE A 25 2.92 -0.18 13.81
N LYS A 26 1.61 -0.29 14.00
CA LYS A 26 0.99 -1.46 14.63
C LYS A 26 0.85 -2.58 13.59
N GLN A 27 1.49 -3.72 13.84
CA GLN A 27 1.41 -4.90 12.96
C GLN A 27 0.49 -5.95 13.58
N GLN A 28 -0.42 -6.51 12.78
CA GLN A 28 -1.33 -7.59 13.19
C GLN A 28 -1.26 -8.72 12.17
N LEU A 29 -1.23 -9.97 12.65
CA LEU A 29 -1.17 -11.16 11.81
C LEU A 29 -2.47 -11.96 11.96
N MET A 30 -3.14 -12.23 10.85
CA MET A 30 -4.32 -13.09 10.80
C MET A 30 -3.98 -14.37 10.02
N LYS A 31 -4.18 -15.53 10.65
CA LYS A 31 -4.07 -16.81 9.96
C LYS A 31 -5.38 -17.11 9.25
N VAL A 32 -5.32 -17.15 7.92
CA VAL A 32 -6.48 -17.42 7.07
C VAL A 32 -6.15 -18.60 6.16
N ALA A 33 -7.11 -19.49 5.97
CA ALA A 33 -6.98 -20.54 4.97
C ALA A 33 -6.88 -19.91 3.56
N PRO A 34 -6.12 -20.48 2.61
CA PRO A 34 -5.94 -19.90 1.29
C PRO A 34 -7.26 -19.57 0.57
N GLU A 35 -8.27 -20.42 0.76
CA GLU A 35 -9.59 -20.31 0.14
C GLU A 35 -10.39 -19.13 0.71
N GLY A 36 -10.17 -18.80 1.99
CA GLY A 36 -10.86 -17.72 2.69
C GLY A 36 -10.13 -16.37 2.65
N LYS A 37 -8.92 -16.28 2.07
CA LYS A 37 -8.13 -15.04 2.09
C LYS A 37 -8.87 -13.88 1.44
N PHE A 38 -9.62 -14.13 0.37
CA PHE A 38 -10.37 -13.09 -0.32
C PHE A 38 -11.56 -12.57 0.49
N ASP A 39 -12.35 -13.46 1.09
CA ASP A 39 -13.50 -13.06 1.89
C ASP A 39 -13.07 -12.29 3.14
N GLU A 40 -11.97 -12.72 3.76
CA GLU A 40 -11.38 -12.03 4.90
C GLU A 40 -10.84 -10.65 4.50
N LEU A 41 -10.18 -10.54 3.34
CA LEU A 41 -9.76 -9.26 2.80
C LEU A 41 -10.96 -8.33 2.59
N CYS A 42 -12.04 -8.81 1.98
CA CYS A 42 -13.26 -8.01 1.79
C CYS A 42 -13.77 -7.49 3.14
N ARG A 43 -13.83 -8.33 4.16
CA ARG A 43 -14.25 -7.94 5.52
C ARG A 43 -13.37 -6.82 6.11
N VAL A 44 -12.05 -6.93 5.93
CA VAL A 44 -11.10 -5.89 6.39
C VAL A 44 -11.30 -4.59 5.63
N LEU A 45 -11.48 -4.65 4.32
CA LEU A 45 -11.71 -3.48 3.47
C LEU A 45 -13.04 -2.79 3.77
N GLU A 46 -14.13 -3.55 3.89
CA GLU A 46 -15.45 -3.04 4.29
C GLU A 46 -15.37 -2.36 5.66
N HIS A 47 -14.73 -3.00 6.65
CA HIS A 47 -14.54 -2.40 7.97
C HIS A 47 -13.73 -1.10 7.92
N PHE A 48 -12.65 -1.07 7.13
CA PHE A 48 -11.89 0.16 6.90
C PHE A 48 -12.77 1.24 6.28
N LEU A 49 -13.50 0.92 5.21
CA LEU A 49 -14.37 1.87 4.53
C LEU A 49 -15.45 2.43 5.48
N ASP A 50 -16.07 1.61 6.31
CA ASP A 50 -17.12 2.09 7.23
C ASP A 50 -16.61 3.01 8.35
N ASN A 51 -15.31 2.92 8.70
CA ASN A 51 -14.75 3.59 9.88
C ASN A 51 -13.63 4.59 9.56
N ARG A 52 -13.26 4.75 8.29
CA ARG A 52 -12.18 5.65 7.86
C ARG A 52 -12.58 7.12 7.98
N GLU A 53 -11.59 7.96 8.22
CA GLU A 53 -11.70 9.39 7.94
C GLU A 53 -11.58 9.65 6.42
N PRO A 54 -12.19 10.73 5.86
CA PRO A 54 -12.25 10.95 4.41
C PRO A 54 -10.91 11.01 3.66
N HIS A 55 -9.82 11.30 4.38
CA HIS A 55 -8.48 11.46 3.83
C HIS A 55 -7.61 10.22 4.00
N GLU A 56 -8.08 9.20 4.72
CA GLU A 56 -7.33 7.97 4.94
C GLU A 56 -7.35 7.07 3.70
N ARG A 57 -6.21 6.44 3.44
CA ARG A 57 -6.02 5.51 2.32
C ARG A 57 -5.49 4.18 2.81
N LEU A 58 -5.87 3.12 2.11
CA LEU A 58 -5.42 1.75 2.37
C LEU A 58 -4.69 1.19 1.15
N LEU A 59 -3.52 0.59 1.38
CA LEU A 59 -2.76 -0.13 0.36
C LEU A 59 -2.89 -1.64 0.56
N VAL A 60 -3.20 -2.36 -0.52
CA VAL A 60 -3.17 -3.83 -0.55
C VAL A 60 -2.02 -4.27 -1.44
N PHE A 61 -1.07 -5.01 -0.88
CA PHE A 61 0.05 -5.56 -1.62
C PHE A 61 -0.24 -6.98 -2.10
N CYS A 62 0.26 -7.27 -3.30
CA CYS A 62 0.26 -8.59 -3.90
C CYS A 62 1.58 -8.85 -4.62
N ASN A 63 1.92 -10.12 -4.82
CA ASN A 63 3.23 -10.50 -5.32
C ASN A 63 3.33 -10.34 -6.83
N LYS A 64 2.26 -10.66 -7.56
CA LYS A 64 2.27 -10.69 -9.03
C LYS A 64 1.32 -9.67 -9.63
N LYS A 65 1.72 -9.09 -10.77
CA LYS A 65 0.89 -8.17 -11.56
C LYS A 65 -0.48 -8.74 -11.95
N ILE A 66 -0.55 -10.04 -12.24
CA ILE A 66 -1.80 -10.73 -12.58
C ILE A 66 -2.73 -10.85 -11.37
N GLU A 67 -2.15 -10.99 -10.16
CA GLU A 67 -2.91 -11.00 -8.90
C GLU A 67 -3.44 -9.60 -8.61
N ALA A 68 -2.64 -8.54 -8.83
CA ALA A 68 -3.08 -7.16 -8.66
C ALA A 68 -4.32 -6.86 -9.49
N LYS A 69 -4.24 -7.17 -10.80
CA LYS A 69 -5.34 -6.96 -11.74
C LYS A 69 -6.57 -7.80 -11.38
N GLY A 70 -6.38 -9.10 -11.14
CA GLY A 70 -7.50 -9.99 -10.81
C GLY A 70 -8.14 -9.64 -9.47
N LEU A 71 -7.38 -9.10 -8.51
CA LEU A 71 -7.93 -8.66 -7.24
C LEU A 71 -8.75 -7.37 -7.39
N ASP A 72 -8.28 -6.41 -8.18
CA ASP A 72 -9.01 -5.18 -8.52
C ASP A 72 -10.37 -5.49 -9.17
N GLU A 73 -10.38 -6.39 -10.16
CA GLU A 73 -11.62 -6.85 -10.82
C GLU A 73 -12.58 -7.53 -9.84
N ARG A 74 -12.08 -8.42 -8.99
CA ARG A 74 -12.92 -9.14 -8.00
C ARG A 74 -13.45 -8.24 -6.89
N LEU A 75 -12.70 -7.22 -6.47
CA LEU A 75 -13.16 -6.25 -5.48
C LEU A 75 -14.25 -5.35 -6.06
N TYR A 76 -14.11 -4.95 -7.33
CA TYR A 76 -15.17 -4.25 -8.05
C TYR A 76 -16.47 -5.07 -8.11
N GLU A 77 -16.40 -6.38 -8.37
CA GLU A 77 -17.56 -7.28 -8.29
C GLU A 77 -18.22 -7.35 -6.90
N ARG A 78 -17.48 -7.02 -5.83
CA ARG A 78 -17.98 -6.91 -4.45
C ARG A 78 -18.46 -5.51 -4.09
N ASN A 79 -18.54 -4.58 -5.06
CA ASN A 79 -18.85 -3.16 -4.88
C ASN A 79 -17.82 -2.41 -4.02
N ILE A 80 -16.57 -2.84 -4.06
CA ILE A 80 -15.45 -2.15 -3.42
C ILE A 80 -14.63 -1.50 -4.53
N ASP A 81 -14.73 -0.17 -4.64
CA ASP A 81 -13.99 0.58 -5.65
C ASP A 81 -12.51 0.64 -5.30
N THR A 82 -11.70 0.05 -6.17
CA THR A 82 -10.24 0.03 -6.05
C THR A 82 -9.56 0.53 -7.33
N GLY A 83 -8.24 0.71 -7.24
CA GLY A 83 -7.39 0.86 -8.41
C GLY A 83 -6.19 -0.07 -8.32
N ALA A 84 -5.83 -0.71 -9.42
CA ALA A 84 -4.60 -1.49 -9.51
C ALA A 84 -3.37 -0.60 -9.84
N LEU A 85 -2.21 -0.98 -9.33
CA LEU A 85 -0.93 -0.42 -9.71
C LEU A 85 0.14 -1.51 -9.86
N HIS A 86 0.44 -1.83 -11.12
CA HIS A 86 1.41 -2.87 -11.48
C HIS A 86 2.22 -2.49 -12.72
N GLY A 87 3.24 -3.29 -13.06
CA GLY A 87 4.19 -2.99 -14.14
C GLY A 87 3.62 -2.99 -15.55
N ASP A 88 2.48 -3.65 -15.80
CA ASP A 88 1.86 -3.67 -17.13
C ASP A 88 1.02 -2.42 -17.45
N LEU A 89 0.81 -1.52 -16.47
CA LEU A 89 0.10 -0.27 -16.73
C LEU A 89 0.99 0.70 -17.49
N THR A 90 0.43 1.32 -18.52
CA THR A 90 1.03 2.47 -19.18
C THR A 90 1.12 3.65 -18.20
N GLN A 91 2.03 4.58 -18.45
CA GLN A 91 2.18 5.76 -17.60
C GLN A 91 0.86 6.55 -17.40
N PRO A 92 0.03 6.78 -18.44
CA PRO A 92 -1.26 7.45 -18.27
C PRO A 92 -2.25 6.67 -17.39
N GLU A 93 -2.30 5.34 -17.51
CA GLU A 93 -3.16 4.51 -16.65
C GLU A 93 -2.70 4.56 -15.18
N ARG A 94 -1.38 4.55 -14.95
CA ARG A 94 -0.80 4.72 -13.61
C ARG A 94 -1.21 6.06 -13.01
N GLU A 95 -1.04 7.14 -13.76
CA GLU A 95 -1.42 8.49 -13.33
C GLU A 95 -2.92 8.62 -13.06
N THR A 96 -3.76 7.95 -13.85
CA THR A 96 -5.20 7.93 -13.67
C THR A 96 -5.57 7.28 -12.33
N ASN A 97 -5.08 6.08 -12.03
CA ASN A 97 -5.37 5.40 -10.77
C ASN A 97 -4.82 6.17 -9.56
N LEU A 98 -3.65 6.78 -9.68
CA LEU A 98 -3.10 7.65 -8.63
C LEU A 98 -3.92 8.93 -8.45
N ALA A 99 -4.43 9.52 -9.53
CA ALA A 99 -5.28 10.70 -9.47
C ALA A 99 -6.61 10.38 -8.76
N ARG A 100 -7.24 9.23 -9.08
CA ARG A 100 -8.46 8.74 -8.41
C ARG A 100 -8.22 8.53 -6.91
N LEU A 101 -7.07 7.98 -6.53
CA LEU A 101 -6.71 7.82 -5.12
C LEU A 101 -6.50 9.17 -4.41
N ARG A 102 -5.85 10.12 -5.09
CA ARG A 102 -5.59 11.47 -4.56
C ARG A 102 -6.85 12.29 -4.42
N SER A 103 -7.80 12.17 -5.35
CA SER A 103 -9.09 12.86 -5.28
C SER A 103 -10.03 12.26 -4.24
N GLY A 104 -9.78 11.01 -3.79
CA GLY A 104 -10.69 10.27 -2.92
C GLY A 104 -11.86 9.64 -3.68
N GLU A 105 -11.76 9.52 -5.01
CA GLU A 105 -12.69 8.71 -5.80
C GLU A 105 -12.55 7.23 -5.44
N ILE A 106 -11.32 6.80 -5.14
CA ILE A 106 -11.03 5.50 -4.53
C ILE A 106 -10.22 5.72 -3.25
N ASP A 107 -10.42 4.87 -2.26
CA ASP A 107 -9.66 4.90 -1.00
C ASP A 107 -8.70 3.73 -0.84
N VAL A 108 -8.82 2.72 -1.73
CA VAL A 108 -8.05 1.48 -1.70
C VAL A 108 -7.26 1.33 -2.99
N LEU A 109 -5.96 1.09 -2.87
CA LEU A 109 -5.07 0.80 -4.00
C LEU A 109 -4.47 -0.60 -3.86
N VAL A 110 -4.60 -1.42 -4.89
CA VAL A 110 -3.97 -2.74 -4.98
C VAL A 110 -2.67 -2.61 -5.77
N ALA A 111 -1.53 -2.98 -5.19
CA ALA A 111 -0.22 -2.74 -5.81
C ALA A 111 0.72 -3.95 -5.72
N THR A 112 1.73 -3.96 -6.59
CA THR A 112 2.91 -4.81 -6.43
C THR A 112 4.08 -4.02 -5.85
N ASP A 113 4.99 -4.70 -5.14
CA ASP A 113 6.16 -4.07 -4.51
C ASP A 113 6.98 -3.23 -5.50
N LEU A 114 7.21 -3.76 -6.70
CA LEU A 114 7.99 -3.07 -7.73
C LEU A 114 7.29 -1.78 -8.20
N ALA A 115 5.96 -1.81 -8.33
CA ALA A 115 5.19 -0.67 -8.82
C ALA A 115 5.03 0.44 -7.78
N SER A 116 5.20 0.11 -6.50
CA SER A 116 5.04 1.03 -5.36
C SER A 116 6.24 1.93 -5.06
N ARG A 117 7.43 1.57 -5.56
CA ARG A 117 8.66 2.33 -5.29
C ARG A 117 8.61 3.70 -5.95
N GLY A 118 8.87 4.74 -5.15
CA GLY A 118 8.88 6.13 -5.63
C GLY A 118 7.48 6.76 -5.78
N LEU A 119 6.44 6.12 -5.26
CA LEU A 119 5.13 6.75 -5.16
C LEU A 119 5.05 7.63 -3.93
N ASP A 120 4.58 8.86 -4.15
CA ASP A 120 4.17 9.75 -3.09
C ASP A 120 2.65 9.66 -2.92
N ILE A 121 2.24 8.74 -2.03
CA ILE A 121 0.85 8.56 -1.60
C ILE A 121 0.75 9.07 -0.16
N ILE A 122 0.10 10.22 -0.01
CA ILE A 122 -0.16 10.81 1.30
C ILE A 122 -1.28 10.07 2.02
N ASN A 123 -1.25 10.09 3.35
CA ASN A 123 -2.31 9.60 4.23
C ASN A 123 -2.63 8.10 4.13
N VAL A 124 -1.65 7.27 3.81
CA VAL A 124 -1.79 5.81 3.98
C VAL A 124 -1.84 5.50 5.47
N SER A 125 -3.02 5.13 5.97
CA SER A 125 -3.22 4.75 7.37
C SER A 125 -3.14 3.22 7.56
N HIS A 126 -3.45 2.46 6.52
CA HIS A 126 -3.50 1.00 6.58
C HIS A 126 -2.76 0.35 5.41
N VAL A 127 -2.10 -0.77 5.69
CA VAL A 127 -1.43 -1.61 4.69
C VAL A 127 -1.79 -3.07 4.95
N VAL A 128 -2.18 -3.79 3.90
CA VAL A 128 -2.52 -5.22 3.92
C VAL A 128 -1.58 -5.98 2.98
N ASN A 129 -1.04 -7.12 3.43
CA ASN A 129 -0.17 -8.04 2.67
C ASN A 129 -0.80 -9.44 2.56
#